data_AF-A0A7C6N2B2-F1
#
_entry.id   AF-A0A7C6N2B2-F1
#
_cell.length_a   1.000
_cell.length_b   1.000
_cell.length_c   1.000
_cell.angle_alpha   90.00
_cell.angle_beta   90.00
_cell.angle_gamma   90.00
#
_symmetry.space_group_name_H-M   'P 1'
#
loop_
_entity.id
_entity.type
_entity.pdbx_description
1 polymer ?
#
loop_
_entity_poly.entity_id
_entity_poly.type
_entity_poly.pdbx_seq_one_letter_code
_entity_poly.pdbx_strand_id
1 'polypeptide(L)'
;ILEEGGAEAVVPDLMDYFLYSTFNSGFKLRYLAGKKLKNKLSEVALSYILGFQKVLKNELAKSHRFLPPTPIGELANMASSIISLGNQTGEGWLVTAEMMEYIEQGVNNIICVQPLACLPNHITGKGMIKPIKDLYPGANIIPIDYDPGLSSVNQLNRIKLMLSVAMKNVGEESDEKFR
;
A
#
# COMPACT_ATOMS: atom_id res chain seq x y z
N ILE A 1 19.12 -7.38 -4.44
CA ILE A 1 19.04 -7.58 -2.97
C ILE A 1 17.80 -8.37 -2.56
N LEU A 2 16.57 -7.91 -2.84
CA LEU A 2 15.35 -8.67 -2.48
C LEU A 2 15.28 -10.00 -3.26
N GLU A 3 15.35 -9.91 -4.59
CA GLU A 3 15.36 -11.09 -5.47
C GLU A 3 16.57 -11.99 -5.25
N GLU A 4 17.75 -11.41 -5.09
CA GLU A 4 18.98 -12.14 -4.70
C GLU A 4 18.84 -12.84 -3.34
N GLY A 5 17.99 -12.32 -2.46
CA GLY A 5 17.65 -12.90 -1.16
C GLY A 5 16.51 -13.93 -1.21
N GLY A 6 16.02 -14.28 -2.40
CA GLY A 6 14.97 -15.28 -2.61
C GLY A 6 13.54 -14.76 -2.44
N ALA A 7 13.34 -13.43 -2.39
CA ALA A 7 12.01 -12.81 -2.31
C ALA A 7 11.55 -12.26 -3.67
N GLU A 8 10.25 -12.31 -3.93
CA GLU A 8 9.64 -11.60 -5.06
C GLU A 8 9.24 -10.18 -4.62
N ALA A 9 9.58 -9.17 -5.43
CA ALA A 9 9.23 -7.79 -5.15
C ALA A 9 7.88 -7.43 -5.81
N VAL A 10 6.90 -7.09 -4.97
CA VAL A 10 5.60 -6.54 -5.40
C VAL A 10 5.61 -5.04 -5.13
N VAL A 11 5.14 -4.24 -6.09
CA VAL A 11 5.16 -2.77 -6.03
C VAL A 11 3.77 -2.19 -6.29
N PRO A 12 3.39 -1.08 -5.62
CA PRO A 12 2.14 -0.36 -5.89
C PRO A 12 1.95 0.06 -7.34
N ASP A 13 0.68 0.06 -7.77
CA ASP A 13 0.27 0.48 -9.10
C ASP A 13 0.14 2.00 -9.19
N LEU A 14 0.77 2.61 -10.20
CA LEU A 14 0.63 4.05 -10.46
C LEU A 14 -0.83 4.47 -10.71
N MET A 15 -1.67 3.56 -11.22
CA MET A 15 -3.06 3.86 -11.51
C MET A 15 -3.87 4.14 -10.24
N ASP A 16 -3.53 3.49 -9.13
CA ASP A 16 -4.23 3.68 -7.86
C ASP A 16 -3.98 5.07 -7.30
N TYR A 17 -2.81 5.66 -7.53
CA TYR A 17 -2.56 7.06 -7.21
C TYR A 17 -3.48 8.04 -7.98
N PHE A 18 -3.77 7.76 -9.25
CA PHE A 18 -4.73 8.56 -10.03
C PHE A 18 -6.17 8.36 -9.54
N LEU A 19 -6.55 7.12 -9.26
CA LEU A 19 -7.86 6.80 -8.69
C LEU A 19 -8.04 7.46 -7.32
N TYR A 20 -7.06 7.37 -6.43
CA TYR A 20 -6.99 8.09 -5.15
C TYR A 20 -7.18 9.60 -5.34
N SER A 21 -6.44 10.20 -6.27
CA SER A 21 -6.51 11.63 -6.54
C SER A 21 -7.90 12.09 -6.97
N THR A 22 -8.57 11.29 -7.81
CA THR A 22 -9.95 11.57 -8.25
C THR A 22 -10.97 11.30 -7.14
N PHE A 23 -10.84 10.19 -6.42
CA PHE A 23 -11.70 9.81 -5.30
C PHE A 23 -11.70 10.86 -4.18
N ASN A 24 -10.53 11.41 -3.86
CA ASN A 24 -10.37 12.45 -2.84
C ASN A 24 -11.16 13.72 -3.12
N SER A 25 -11.52 14.02 -4.36
CA SER A 25 -12.34 15.19 -4.65
C SER A 25 -13.73 15.10 -4.00
N GLY A 26 -14.29 13.89 -3.88
CA GLY A 26 -15.57 13.66 -3.20
C GLY A 26 -15.48 13.92 -1.71
N PHE A 27 -14.39 13.45 -1.08
CA PHE A 27 -14.12 13.75 0.32
C PHE A 27 -13.94 15.26 0.54
N LYS A 28 -13.14 15.92 -0.31
CA LYS A 28 -12.92 17.37 -0.23
C LYS A 28 -14.20 18.17 -0.36
N LEU A 29 -15.14 17.75 -1.20
CA LEU A 29 -16.43 18.42 -1.36
C LEU A 29 -17.33 18.26 -0.11
N ARG A 30 -17.33 17.07 0.51
CA ARG A 30 -18.19 16.78 1.66
C ARG A 30 -17.69 17.38 2.97
N TYR A 31 -16.38 17.31 3.20
CA TYR A 31 -15.81 17.58 4.53
C TYR A 31 -14.83 18.75 4.55
N LEU A 32 -14.42 19.28 3.39
CA LEU A 32 -13.45 20.37 3.27
C LEU A 32 -13.98 21.46 2.31
N ALA A 33 -13.14 22.42 1.95
CA ALA A 33 -13.49 23.51 1.02
C ALA A 33 -13.46 23.08 -0.47
N GLY A 34 -13.94 21.88 -0.79
CA GLY A 34 -14.00 21.36 -2.16
C GLY A 34 -15.05 22.07 -3.02
N LYS A 35 -14.78 22.19 -4.33
CA LYS A 35 -15.69 22.82 -5.29
C LYS A 35 -16.51 21.78 -6.04
N LYS A 36 -17.82 22.00 -6.18
CA LYS A 36 -18.74 21.10 -6.91
C LYS A 36 -18.30 20.80 -8.35
N LEU A 37 -17.82 21.81 -9.07
CA LEU A 37 -17.33 21.64 -10.45
C LEU A 37 -16.11 20.71 -10.53
N LYS A 38 -15.15 20.87 -9.61
CA LYS A 38 -13.97 20.01 -9.54
C LYS A 38 -14.37 18.57 -9.23
N ASN A 39 -15.31 18.37 -8.31
CA ASN A 39 -15.82 17.04 -8.02
C ASN A 39 -16.46 16.36 -9.22
N LYS A 40 -17.33 17.07 -9.96
CA LYS A 40 -17.94 16.52 -11.19
C LYS A 40 -16.89 16.11 -12.22
N LEU A 41 -15.86 16.94 -12.43
CA LEU A 41 -14.74 16.60 -13.34
C LEU A 41 -13.98 15.36 -12.86
N SER A 42 -13.74 15.24 -11.56
CA SER A 42 -13.09 14.06 -10.97
C SER A 42 -13.93 12.79 -11.07
N GLU A 43 -15.25 12.86 -10.92
CA GLU A 43 -16.16 11.72 -11.12
C GLU A 43 -16.17 11.22 -12.57
N VAL A 44 -16.11 12.15 -13.53
CA VAL A 44 -15.97 11.81 -14.96
C VAL A 44 -14.62 11.15 -15.22
N ALA A 45 -13.52 11.72 -14.69
CA ALA A 45 -12.18 11.13 -14.82
C ALA A 45 -12.09 9.74 -14.18
N LEU A 46 -12.67 9.56 -12.99
CA LEU A 46 -12.77 8.26 -12.31
C LEU A 46 -13.49 7.23 -13.18
N SER A 47 -14.66 7.60 -13.72
CA SER A 47 -15.46 6.72 -14.58
C SER A 47 -14.72 6.36 -15.87
N TYR A 48 -13.97 7.31 -16.44
CA TYR A 48 -13.13 7.09 -17.62
C TYR A 48 -12.03 6.07 -17.32
N ILE A 49 -11.25 6.27 -16.25
CA ILE A 49 -10.17 5.35 -15.84
C ILE A 49 -10.72 3.94 -15.56
N LEU A 50 -11.80 3.84 -14.80
CA LEU A 50 -12.44 2.55 -14.49
C LEU A 50 -12.98 1.87 -15.76
N GLY A 51 -13.43 2.64 -16.76
CA GLY A 51 -13.82 2.14 -18.07
C GLY A 51 -12.68 1.39 -18.77
N PHE A 52 -11.47 1.95 -18.76
CA PHE A 52 -10.28 1.29 -19.32
C PHE A 52 -9.86 0.07 -18.51
N GLN A 53 -9.94 0.14 -17.17
CA GLN A 53 -9.61 -1.00 -16.30
C GLN A 53 -10.63 -2.13 -16.37
N LYS A 54 -11.85 -1.90 -16.90
CA LYS A 54 -12.91 -2.91 -16.90
C LYS A 54 -12.51 -4.21 -17.59
N VAL A 55 -11.89 -4.12 -18.77
CA VAL A 55 -11.43 -5.30 -19.51
C VAL A 55 -10.32 -6.01 -18.74
N LEU A 56 -9.35 -5.24 -18.24
CA LEU A 56 -8.25 -5.76 -17.42
C LEU A 56 -8.79 -6.53 -16.20
N LYS A 57 -9.69 -5.92 -15.41
CA LYS A 57 -10.28 -6.54 -14.22
C LYS A 57 -11.01 -7.84 -14.56
N ASN A 58 -11.79 -7.85 -15.64
CA ASN A 58 -12.54 -9.04 -16.06
C ASN A 58 -11.62 -10.20 -16.50
N GLU A 59 -10.52 -9.91 -17.20
CA GLU A 59 -9.59 -10.95 -17.62
C GLU A 59 -8.68 -11.42 -16.48
N LEU A 60 -8.23 -10.52 -15.61
CA LEU A 60 -7.46 -10.88 -14.43
C LEU A 60 -8.29 -11.70 -13.43
N ALA A 61 -9.59 -11.41 -13.28
CA ALA A 61 -10.48 -12.20 -12.43
C ALA A 61 -10.63 -13.67 -12.88
N LYS A 62 -10.33 -14.00 -14.15
CA LYS A 62 -10.31 -15.38 -14.67
C LYS A 62 -8.93 -16.03 -14.51
N SER A 63 -7.90 -15.26 -14.16
CA SER A 63 -6.54 -15.74 -13.99
C SER A 63 -6.41 -16.49 -12.67
N HIS A 64 -5.63 -17.56 -12.68
CA HIS A 64 -5.18 -18.23 -11.44
C HIS A 64 -3.84 -17.67 -10.94
N ARG A 65 -3.19 -16.80 -11.72
CA ARG A 65 -1.84 -16.29 -11.43
C ARG A 65 -1.83 -14.84 -10.96
N PHE A 66 -2.81 -14.05 -11.36
CA PHE A 66 -2.82 -12.60 -11.13
C PHE A 66 -4.14 -12.19 -10.50
N LEU A 67 -4.07 -11.24 -9.55
CA LEU A 67 -5.25 -10.69 -8.92
C LEU A 67 -5.72 -9.44 -9.69
N PRO A 68 -7.05 -9.22 -9.80
CA PRO A 68 -7.56 -7.97 -10.35
C PRO A 68 -7.29 -6.81 -9.35
N PRO A 69 -7.04 -5.58 -9.84
CA PRO A 69 -6.85 -4.42 -8.97
C PRO A 69 -8.05 -4.16 -8.05
N THR A 70 -7.78 -3.93 -6.77
CA THR A 70 -8.81 -3.63 -5.78
C THR A 70 -9.51 -2.31 -6.12
N PRO A 71 -10.85 -2.24 -6.03
CA PRO A 71 -11.56 -0.97 -6.23
C PRO A 71 -11.11 0.10 -5.22
N ILE A 72 -10.91 1.33 -5.68
CA ILE A 72 -10.49 2.46 -4.82
C ILE A 72 -11.42 2.71 -3.62
N GLY A 73 -12.71 2.37 -3.75
CA GLY A 73 -13.66 2.46 -2.64
C GLY A 73 -13.39 1.43 -1.54
N GLU A 74 -12.92 0.23 -1.89
CA GLU A 74 -12.54 -0.81 -0.94
C GLU A 74 -11.23 -0.43 -0.23
N LEU A 75 -10.24 0.07 -0.97
CA LEU A 75 -9.01 0.65 -0.40
C LEU A 75 -9.33 1.79 0.60
N ALA A 76 -10.24 2.69 0.24
CA ALA A 76 -10.68 3.74 1.14
C ALA A 76 -11.37 3.20 2.40
N ASN A 77 -12.18 2.15 2.27
CA ASN A 77 -12.83 1.51 3.41
C ASN A 77 -11.78 0.85 4.34
N MET A 78 -10.80 0.13 3.79
CA MET A 78 -9.69 -0.45 4.55
C MET A 78 -8.96 0.62 5.37
N ALA A 79 -8.47 1.68 4.72
CA ALA A 79 -7.75 2.76 5.41
C ALA A 79 -8.63 3.45 6.47
N SER A 80 -9.93 3.67 6.19
CA SER A 80 -10.83 4.38 7.11
C SER A 80 -10.99 3.71 8.48
N SER A 81 -10.64 2.42 8.59
CA SER A 81 -10.66 1.68 9.86
C SER A 81 -9.62 2.16 10.87
N ILE A 82 -8.48 2.70 10.40
CA ILE A 82 -7.35 3.09 11.25
C ILE A 82 -6.83 4.51 10.99
N ILE A 83 -7.19 5.13 9.86
CA ILE A 83 -6.79 6.49 9.54
C ILE A 83 -7.90 7.28 8.84
N SER A 84 -8.02 8.57 9.16
CA SER A 84 -8.95 9.46 8.46
C SER A 84 -8.56 9.62 6.98
N LEU A 85 -9.54 9.47 6.09
CA LEU A 85 -9.41 9.76 4.65
C LEU A 85 -9.14 11.24 4.34
N GLY A 86 -9.15 12.11 5.35
CA GLY A 86 -8.68 13.49 5.25
C GLY A 86 -7.15 13.63 5.16
N ASN A 87 -6.38 12.59 5.50
CA ASN A 87 -4.93 12.58 5.32
C ASN A 87 -4.59 12.40 3.84
N GLN A 88 -4.50 13.52 3.11
CA GLN A 88 -4.41 13.53 1.64
C GLN A 88 -3.13 14.16 1.09
N THR A 89 -2.14 14.44 1.94
CA THR A 89 -0.86 15.00 1.52
C THR A 89 0.01 13.90 0.90
N GLY A 90 0.56 14.15 -0.29
CA GLY A 90 1.22 13.10 -1.06
C GLY A 90 0.25 11.96 -1.42
N GLU A 91 0.69 10.72 -1.25
CA GLU A 91 -0.14 9.52 -1.38
C GLU A 91 -1.15 9.37 -0.22
N GLY A 92 -0.92 10.06 0.90
CA GLY A 92 -1.88 10.15 1.99
C GLY A 92 -2.32 8.78 2.53
N TRP A 93 -3.62 8.62 2.73
CA TRP A 93 -4.23 7.39 3.22
C TRP A 93 -4.08 6.19 2.27
N LEU A 94 -3.73 6.40 1.00
CA LEU A 94 -3.53 5.30 0.04
C LEU A 94 -2.40 4.38 0.50
N VAL A 95 -1.29 4.94 1.01
CA VAL A 95 -0.15 4.16 1.51
C VAL A 95 -0.58 3.17 2.59
N THR A 96 -1.47 3.62 3.49
CA THR A 96 -2.03 2.76 4.54
C THR A 96 -2.91 1.67 3.95
N ALA A 97 -3.77 2.02 2.98
CA ALA A 97 -4.67 1.09 2.32
C ALA A 97 -3.91 -0.01 1.57
N GLU A 98 -2.91 0.36 0.76
CA GLU A 98 -2.10 -0.59 -0.01
C GLU A 98 -1.32 -1.55 0.89
N MET A 99 -0.79 -1.07 2.02
CA MET A 99 -0.18 -1.98 2.99
C MET A 99 -1.18 -3.01 3.52
N MET A 100 -2.41 -2.61 3.83
CA MET A 100 -3.45 -3.53 4.30
C MET A 100 -3.89 -4.50 3.19
N GLU A 101 -4.10 -3.99 1.98
CA GLU A 101 -4.44 -4.79 0.80
C GLU A 101 -3.40 -5.89 0.56
N TYR A 102 -2.12 -5.53 0.53
CA TYR A 102 -1.05 -6.50 0.30
C TYR A 102 -1.00 -7.57 1.37
N ILE A 103 -1.20 -7.21 2.63
CA ILE A 103 -1.27 -8.20 3.73
C ILE A 103 -2.45 -9.15 3.52
N GLU A 104 -3.63 -8.65 3.16
CA GLU A 104 -4.80 -9.48 2.86
C GLU A 104 -4.60 -10.39 1.63
N GLN A 105 -3.77 -9.97 0.68
CA GLN A 105 -3.35 -10.77 -0.47
C GLN A 105 -2.20 -11.76 -0.16
N GLY A 106 -1.75 -11.84 1.10
CA GLY A 106 -0.72 -12.78 1.56
C GLY A 106 0.71 -12.23 1.56
N VAL A 107 0.91 -10.95 1.24
CA VAL A 107 2.21 -10.27 1.28
C VAL A 107 2.41 -9.64 2.67
N ASN A 108 2.81 -10.46 3.63
CA ASN A 108 3.01 -10.04 5.03
C ASN A 108 4.30 -9.22 5.27
N ASN A 109 5.17 -9.11 4.28
CA ASN A 109 6.51 -8.55 4.40
C ASN A 109 6.60 -7.26 3.58
N ILE A 110 6.55 -6.10 4.24
CA ILE A 110 6.46 -4.80 3.58
C ILE A 110 7.70 -3.94 3.88
N ILE A 111 8.28 -3.39 2.81
CA ILE A 111 9.35 -2.40 2.91
C ILE A 111 8.80 -1.05 2.48
N CYS A 112 8.69 -0.13 3.43
CA CYS A 112 8.28 1.24 3.17
C CYS A 112 9.53 2.09 2.89
N VAL A 113 9.87 2.27 1.61
CA VAL A 113 11.00 3.09 1.17
C VAL A 113 10.55 4.54 1.08
N GLN A 114 11.20 5.43 1.83
CA GLN A 114 10.83 6.84 1.89
C GLN A 114 12.06 7.74 1.81
N PRO A 115 11.95 8.95 1.23
CA PRO A 115 12.99 9.96 1.38
C PRO A 115 13.07 10.45 2.83
N LEU A 116 14.23 10.99 3.22
CA LEU A 116 14.41 11.53 4.57
C LEU A 116 13.36 12.61 4.86
N ALA A 117 12.78 12.54 6.07
CA ALA A 117 11.81 13.51 6.57
C ALA A 117 10.55 13.67 5.71
N CYS A 118 10.11 12.61 5.01
CA CYS A 118 8.81 12.58 4.36
C CYS A 118 7.67 12.64 5.40
N LEU A 119 7.28 13.86 5.81
CA LEU A 119 6.24 14.10 6.82
C LEU A 119 4.91 13.38 6.52
N PRO A 120 4.42 13.34 5.27
CA PRO A 120 3.21 12.57 4.97
C PRO A 120 3.36 11.09 5.31
N ASN A 121 4.47 10.46 4.91
CA ASN A 121 4.72 9.05 5.17
C ASN A 121 5.01 8.78 6.65
N HIS A 122 5.54 9.75 7.40
CA HIS A 122 5.65 9.63 8.85
C HIS A 122 4.27 9.46 9.53
N ILE A 123 3.20 10.03 8.95
CA ILE A 123 1.84 9.91 9.47
C ILE A 123 1.17 8.65 8.90
N THR A 124 1.11 8.50 7.58
CA THR A 124 0.27 7.49 6.92
C THR A 124 1.00 6.17 6.64
N GLY A 125 2.32 6.18 6.54
CA GLY A 125 3.15 4.98 6.42
C GLY A 125 3.67 4.53 7.79
N LYS A 126 4.78 5.12 8.24
CA LYS A 126 5.47 4.77 9.49
C LYS A 126 4.57 4.88 10.72
N GLY A 127 3.73 5.91 10.79
CA GLY A 127 2.78 6.12 11.89
C GLY A 127 1.70 5.03 11.96
N MET A 128 1.39 4.39 10.84
CA MET A 128 0.35 3.36 10.74
C MET A 128 0.88 1.94 10.96
N ILE A 129 2.20 1.74 11.08
CA ILE A 129 2.78 0.41 11.33
C ILE A 129 2.17 -0.26 12.55
N LYS A 130 2.04 0.46 13.68
CA LYS A 130 1.47 -0.12 14.90
C LYS A 130 -0.02 -0.49 14.74
N PRO A 131 -0.92 0.42 14.32
CA PRO A 131 -2.31 0.08 14.03
C PRO A 131 -2.47 -1.10 13.07
N ILE A 132 -1.66 -1.16 11.99
CA ILE A 132 -1.70 -2.28 11.04
C ILE A 132 -1.28 -3.57 11.74
N LYS A 133 -0.21 -3.58 12.53
CA LYS A 133 0.22 -4.79 13.26
C LYS A 133 -0.77 -5.23 14.33
N ASP A 134 -1.55 -4.31 14.90
CA ASP A 134 -2.61 -4.65 15.84
C ASP A 134 -3.78 -5.39 15.12
N LEU A 135 -4.04 -5.07 13.84
CA LEU A 135 -5.02 -5.77 12.99
C LEU A 135 -4.46 -7.04 12.34
N TYR A 136 -3.18 -7.03 11.97
CA TYR A 136 -2.49 -8.11 11.28
C TYR A 136 -1.19 -8.47 12.03
N PRO A 137 -1.27 -9.31 13.08
CA PRO A 137 -0.11 -9.63 13.94
C PRO A 137 1.08 -10.25 13.20
N GLY A 138 0.82 -10.94 12.08
CA GLY A 138 1.85 -11.51 11.20
C GLY A 138 2.58 -10.51 10.30
N ALA A 139 2.13 -9.24 10.27
CA ALA A 139 2.72 -8.23 9.40
C ALA A 139 4.13 -7.81 9.87
N ASN A 140 5.09 -7.90 8.96
CA ASN A 140 6.47 -7.53 9.12
C ASN A 140 6.78 -6.31 8.24
N ILE A 141 6.65 -5.12 8.81
CA ILE A 141 6.76 -3.85 8.10
C ILE A 141 8.00 -3.10 8.59
N ILE A 142 8.88 -2.71 7.66
CA ILE A 142 10.08 -1.91 7.97
C ILE A 142 10.12 -0.59 7.18
N PRO A 143 10.33 0.56 7.87
CA PRO A 143 10.62 1.81 7.18
C PRO A 143 12.11 1.92 6.86
N ILE A 144 12.42 2.32 5.63
CA ILE A 144 13.78 2.56 5.15
C ILE A 144 13.88 3.99 4.64
N ASP A 145 14.71 4.79 5.33
CA ASP A 145 15.01 6.16 4.92
C ASP A 145 16.14 6.14 3.88
N TYR A 146 15.81 6.59 2.67
CA TYR A 146 16.76 6.75 1.58
C TYR A 146 17.26 8.20 1.55
N ASP A 147 18.50 8.38 1.99
CA ASP A 147 19.15 9.68 2.13
C ASP A 147 20.62 9.61 1.74
N PRO A 148 21.16 10.56 0.95
CA PRO A 148 22.59 10.58 0.59
C PRO A 148 23.53 10.71 1.79
N GLY A 149 23.07 11.28 2.90
CA GLY A 149 23.84 11.43 4.14
C GLY A 149 23.79 10.21 5.07
N LEU A 150 22.95 9.21 4.79
CA LEU A 150 22.89 7.95 5.53
C LEU A 150 23.73 6.86 4.86
N SER A 151 24.39 6.04 5.68
CA SER A 151 25.17 4.91 5.16
C SER A 151 24.26 3.89 4.47
N SER A 152 24.60 3.52 3.24
CA SER A 152 23.93 2.43 2.50
C SER A 152 23.95 1.12 3.27
N VAL A 153 24.99 0.88 4.10
CA VAL A 153 25.09 -0.31 4.96
C VAL A 153 23.92 -0.40 5.94
N ASN A 154 23.44 0.72 6.48
CA ASN A 154 22.30 0.72 7.39
C ASN A 154 21.00 0.28 6.68
N GLN A 155 20.77 0.75 5.46
CA GLN A 155 19.62 0.35 4.64
C GLN A 155 19.69 -1.15 4.31
N LEU A 156 20.86 -1.62 3.85
CA LEU A 156 21.09 -3.02 3.51
C LEU A 156 20.90 -3.96 4.70
N ASN A 157 21.41 -3.60 5.87
CA ASN A 157 21.29 -4.42 7.07
C ASN A 157 19.84 -4.58 7.51
N ARG A 158 19.03 -3.52 7.42
CA ARG A 158 17.59 -3.60 7.72
C ARG A 158 16.86 -4.55 6.77
N ILE A 159 17.15 -4.45 5.46
CA ILE A 159 16.57 -5.34 4.45
C ILE A 159 16.96 -6.79 4.73
N LYS A 160 18.24 -7.07 4.97
CA LYS A 160 18.73 -8.42 5.25
C LYS A 160 18.14 -9.02 6.53
N LEU A 161 18.01 -8.22 7.59
CA LEU A 161 17.38 -8.67 8.83
C LEU A 161 15.89 -9.00 8.61
N MET A 162 15.18 -8.17 7.87
CA MET A 162 13.78 -8.41 7.53
C MET A 162 13.60 -9.68 6.68
N LEU A 163 14.45 -9.90 5.68
CA LEU A 163 14.45 -11.12 4.88
C LEU A 163 14.75 -12.37 5.73
N SER A 164 15.70 -12.29 6.66
CA SER A 164 16.01 -13.40 7.58
C SER A 164 14.79 -13.80 8.43
N VAL A 165 14.05 -12.82 8.95
CA VAL A 165 12.78 -13.06 9.67
C VAL A 165 11.73 -13.66 8.73
N ALA A 166 11.58 -13.11 7.52
CA ALA A 166 10.62 -13.61 6.54
C ALA A 166 10.87 -15.09 6.18
N MET A 167 12.13 -15.46 5.89
CA MET A 167 12.51 -16.84 5.55
C MET A 167 12.26 -17.80 6.72
N LYS A 168 12.52 -17.36 7.96
CA LYS A 168 12.23 -18.16 9.14
C LYS A 168 10.72 -18.44 9.28
N ASN A 169 9.89 -17.43 9.11
CA ASN A 169 8.43 -17.57 9.21
C ASN A 169 7.87 -18.54 8.14
N VAL A 170 8.40 -18.48 6.92
CA VAL A 170 8.02 -19.43 5.85
C VAL A 170 8.39 -20.87 6.22
N GLY A 171 9.55 -21.09 6.85
CA GLY A 171 9.95 -22.40 7.37
C GLY A 171 8.96 -22.94 8.42
N GLU A 172 8.59 -22.11 9.40
CA GLU A 172 7.64 -22.47 10.46
C GLU A 172 6.24 -22.80 9.90
N GLU A 173 5.73 -22.01 8.96
CA GLU A 173 4.44 -22.28 8.27
C GLU A 173 4.46 -23.58 7.46
N SER A 174 5.61 -23.91 6.85
CA SER A 174 5.76 -25.17 6.11
C SER A 174 5.75 -26.36 7.06
N ASP A 175 6.47 -26.29 8.18
CA ASP A 175 6.52 -27.37 9.18
C ASP A 175 5.16 -27.59 9.88
N GLU A 176 4.37 -26.55 10.10
CA GLU A 176 3.00 -26.68 10.63
C GLU A 176 2.04 -27.36 9.64
N LYS A 177 2.18 -27.12 8.33
CA LYS A 177 1.32 -27.78 7.30
C LYS A 177 1.59 -29.27 7.13
N PHE A 178 2.76 -29.76 7.56
CA PHE A 178 3.15 -31.18 7.49
C PHE A 178 2.95 -31.94 8.81
N ARG A 179 2.47 -31.28 9.86
CA ARG A 179 2.04 -31.89 11.12
C ARG A 179 0.54 -32.15 11.14
#